data_AF-A0A2V6SID7-F1
#
_entry.id   AF-A0A2V6SID7-F1
#
_cell.length_a   1.000
_cell.length_b   1.000
_cell.length_c   1.000
_cell.angle_alpha   90.00
_cell.angle_beta   90.00
_cell.angle_gamma   90.00
#
_symmetry.space_group_name_H-M   'P 1'
#
loop_
_entity.id
_entity.type
_entity.pdbx_description
1 polymer ?
#
loop_
_entity_poly.entity_id
_entity_poly.type
_entity_poly.pdbx_seq_one_letter_code
_entity_poly.pdbx_strand_id
1 'polypeptide(L)'
;ALPSTRVFVAKADRRVVGTMTLIVDSQLGLPMDQIYADNLGTLRGERHQLTEASGLALDPECRRSGVAVLMRLIRLITLYAAEVLRSSDICIAVNPRHATFYRKALFFQDFGAMKQYAKVNGAPAVGLRLDCDLLRSFVRDQREGRPVASQVYGFLYRKVEVDRALSRLMRDRTRVFQPEHFSYFFSEHEAWTTAAPEDKAFLMESYQKLASYGTQNDGPIANAIGYARRMGLALT
;
A
#
# COMPACT_ATOMS: atom_id res chain seq x y z
N ALA A 1 -3.22 -15.16 -1.56
CA ALA A 1 -2.93 -13.74 -1.23
C ALA A 1 -3.29 -13.49 0.22
N LEU A 2 -2.62 -12.56 0.93
CA LEU A 2 -3.05 -12.21 2.30
C LEU A 2 -4.33 -11.37 2.27
N PRO A 3 -5.29 -11.56 3.19
CA PRO A 3 -6.53 -10.75 3.24
C PRO A 3 -6.29 -9.27 3.52
N SER A 4 -5.14 -8.92 4.12
CA SER A 4 -4.68 -7.55 4.34
C SER A 4 -4.13 -6.88 3.08
N THR A 5 -3.84 -7.65 2.02
CA THR A 5 -3.36 -7.10 0.75
C THR A 5 -4.43 -6.22 0.11
N ARG A 6 -4.02 -5.10 -0.46
CA ARG A 6 -4.91 -4.16 -1.16
C ARG A 6 -4.39 -3.87 -2.55
N VAL A 7 -5.23 -4.09 -3.56
CA VAL A 7 -4.95 -3.74 -4.94
C VAL A 7 -5.70 -2.47 -5.29
N PHE A 8 -4.95 -1.43 -5.67
CA PHE A 8 -5.45 -0.16 -6.13
C PHE A 8 -5.55 -0.20 -7.65
N VAL A 9 -6.72 0.18 -8.18
CA VAL A 9 -7.02 0.07 -9.60
C VAL A 9 -7.42 1.44 -10.15
N ALA A 10 -6.71 1.88 -11.18
CA ALA A 10 -7.11 3.02 -12.00
C ALA A 10 -7.96 2.51 -13.17
N LYS A 11 -9.11 3.15 -13.38
CA LYS A 11 -10.02 2.84 -14.50
C LYS A 11 -10.24 4.08 -15.36
N ALA A 12 -10.25 3.87 -16.67
CA ALA A 12 -10.80 4.82 -17.64
C ALA A 12 -12.02 4.14 -18.26
N ASP A 13 -13.19 4.78 -18.10
CA ASP A 13 -14.49 4.17 -18.39
C ASP A 13 -14.65 2.80 -17.70
N ARG A 14 -14.76 1.73 -18.50
CA ARG A 14 -14.87 0.34 -18.01
C ARG A 14 -13.56 -0.44 -18.09
N ARG A 15 -12.46 0.17 -18.55
CA ARG A 15 -11.15 -0.48 -18.73
C ARG A 15 -10.23 -0.18 -17.56
N VAL A 16 -9.51 -1.20 -17.08
CA VAL A 16 -8.41 -1.02 -16.12
C VAL A 16 -7.20 -0.49 -16.86
N VAL A 17 -6.69 0.66 -16.43
CA VAL A 17 -5.56 1.35 -17.08
C VAL A 17 -4.31 1.41 -16.20
N GLY A 18 -4.41 0.94 -14.95
CA GLY A 18 -3.26 0.80 -14.08
C GLY A 18 -3.59 0.13 -12.76
N THR A 19 -2.57 -0.48 -12.17
CA THR A 19 -2.66 -1.18 -10.88
C THR A 19 -1.47 -0.85 -10.01
N MET A 20 -1.66 -0.92 -8.70
CA MET A 20 -0.57 -0.97 -7.73
C MET A 20 -1.07 -1.74 -6.51
N THR A 21 -0.23 -2.57 -5.91
CA THR A 21 -0.61 -3.43 -4.78
C THR A 21 0.17 -3.02 -3.55
N LEU A 22 -0.50 -2.92 -2.41
CA LEU A 22 0.12 -2.77 -1.10
C LEU A 22 -0.04 -4.06 -0.31
N ILE A 23 1.07 -4.59 0.18
CA ILE A 23 1.14 -5.82 0.97
C ILE A 23 1.60 -5.42 2.37
N VAL A 24 0.88 -5.86 3.39
CA VAL A 24 1.21 -5.60 4.78
C VAL A 24 2.11 -6.72 5.29
N ASP A 25 3.20 -6.36 5.93
CA ASP A 25 4.14 -7.33 6.50
C ASP A 25 3.45 -8.21 7.57
N SER A 26 3.82 -9.47 7.63
CA SER A 26 3.16 -10.49 8.44
C SER A 26 4.12 -11.66 8.74
N GLN A 27 3.63 -12.72 9.38
CA GLN A 27 4.41 -13.95 9.57
C GLN A 27 4.85 -14.58 8.24
N LEU A 28 4.09 -14.40 7.17
CA LEU A 28 4.47 -14.86 5.81
C LEU A 28 5.49 -13.93 5.13
N GLY A 29 5.91 -12.87 5.81
CA GLY A 29 6.84 -11.87 5.31
C GLY A 29 6.28 -10.97 4.20
N LEU A 30 7.20 -10.28 3.54
CA LEU A 30 7.00 -9.49 2.34
C LEU A 30 7.61 -10.24 1.15
N PRO A 31 7.05 -10.12 -0.08
CA PRO A 31 7.66 -10.71 -1.26
C PRO A 31 9.15 -10.48 -1.43
N MET A 32 9.62 -9.25 -1.14
CA MET A 32 11.03 -8.89 -1.30
C MET A 32 11.95 -9.50 -0.23
N ASP A 33 11.44 -10.22 0.78
CA ASP A 33 12.27 -10.98 1.72
C ASP A 33 13.19 -11.96 0.98
N GLN A 34 12.77 -12.48 -0.17
CA GLN A 34 13.59 -13.35 -1.01
C GLN A 34 14.99 -12.79 -1.29
N ILE A 35 15.14 -11.47 -1.38
CA ILE A 35 16.41 -10.81 -1.64
C ILE A 35 16.84 -9.84 -0.52
N TYR A 36 15.93 -9.42 0.36
CA TYR A 36 16.19 -8.41 1.39
C TYR A 36 15.80 -8.84 2.81
N ALA A 37 15.66 -10.14 3.09
CA ALA A 37 15.31 -10.63 4.42
C ALA A 37 16.14 -10.01 5.55
N ASP A 38 17.48 -9.98 5.44
CA ASP A 38 18.35 -9.41 6.48
C ASP A 38 18.10 -7.90 6.67
N ASN A 39 18.02 -7.15 5.57
CA ASN A 39 17.77 -5.71 5.60
C ASN A 39 16.40 -5.39 6.21
N LEU A 40 15.37 -6.17 5.87
CA LEU A 40 14.02 -6.03 6.42
C LEU A 40 13.95 -6.49 7.87
N GLY A 41 14.74 -7.51 8.25
CA GLY A 41 14.87 -7.97 9.63
C GLY A 41 15.33 -6.85 10.56
N THR A 42 16.34 -6.06 10.14
CA THR A 42 16.76 -4.85 10.87
C THR A 42 15.61 -3.85 10.99
N LEU A 43 14.91 -3.56 9.90
CA LEU A 43 13.78 -2.62 9.92
C LEU A 43 12.61 -3.08 10.81
N ARG A 44 12.28 -4.37 10.79
CA ARG A 44 11.26 -4.99 11.66
C ARG A 44 11.63 -4.88 13.14
N GLY A 45 12.92 -5.00 13.47
CA GLY A 45 13.40 -4.82 14.85
C GLY A 45 13.31 -3.37 15.34
N GLU A 46 13.40 -2.40 14.44
CA GLU A 46 13.41 -0.96 14.76
C GLU A 46 12.04 -0.28 14.66
N ARG A 47 11.09 -0.86 13.92
CA ARG A 47 9.85 -0.21 13.50
C ARG A 47 8.67 -1.19 13.52
N HIS A 48 7.49 -0.67 13.84
CA HIS A 48 6.33 -1.51 14.15
C HIS A 48 5.69 -2.24 12.96
N GLN A 49 5.56 -1.59 11.81
CA GLN A 49 4.75 -2.15 10.71
C GLN A 49 5.26 -1.71 9.34
N LEU A 50 5.91 -2.64 8.65
CA LEU A 50 6.35 -2.47 7.27
C LEU A 50 5.22 -2.80 6.29
N THR A 51 5.33 -2.23 5.09
CA THR A 51 4.52 -2.58 3.93
C THR A 51 5.39 -2.68 2.69
N GLU A 52 5.00 -3.50 1.71
CA GLU A 52 5.59 -3.51 0.38
C GLU A 52 4.60 -2.96 -0.65
N ALA A 53 5.01 -1.95 -1.41
CA ALA A 53 4.30 -1.58 -2.63
C ALA A 53 4.90 -2.34 -3.84
N SER A 54 4.03 -3.06 -4.55
CA SER A 54 4.41 -3.96 -5.64
C SER A 54 3.36 -3.95 -6.76
N GLY A 55 3.55 -4.75 -7.80
CA GLY A 55 2.56 -4.95 -8.87
C GLY A 55 2.14 -3.65 -9.59
N LEU A 56 3.07 -2.70 -9.72
CA LEU A 56 2.84 -1.49 -10.52
C LEU A 56 2.81 -1.86 -12.00
N ALA A 57 1.65 -1.70 -12.62
CA ALA A 57 1.46 -1.83 -14.06
C ALA A 57 0.61 -0.66 -14.58
N LEU A 58 0.92 -0.17 -15.77
CA LEU A 58 0.15 0.85 -16.47
C LEU A 58 -0.13 0.35 -17.88
N ASP A 59 -1.32 0.65 -18.39
CA ASP A 59 -1.69 0.32 -19.76
C ASP A 59 -0.83 1.13 -20.76
N PRO A 60 -0.08 0.47 -21.67
CA PRO A 60 0.74 1.15 -22.66
C PRO A 60 -0.03 2.08 -23.59
N GLU A 61 -1.33 1.85 -23.78
CA GLU A 61 -2.16 2.71 -24.62
C GLU A 61 -2.48 4.05 -23.93
N CYS A 62 -2.35 4.11 -22.61
CA CYS A 62 -2.53 5.34 -21.82
C CYS A 62 -1.25 6.19 -21.70
N ARG A 63 -0.32 6.12 -22.66
CA ARG A 63 0.99 6.81 -22.62
C ARG A 63 0.92 8.29 -22.24
N ARG A 64 -0.05 9.04 -22.79
CA ARG A 64 -0.22 10.49 -22.51
C ARG A 64 -0.64 10.79 -21.07
N SER A 65 -1.42 9.89 -20.45
CA SER A 65 -1.91 10.03 -19.08
C SER A 65 -1.16 9.17 -18.06
N GLY A 66 -0.17 8.37 -18.49
CA GLY A 66 0.49 7.35 -17.66
C GLY A 66 1.11 7.92 -16.38
N VAL A 67 1.83 9.05 -16.47
CA VAL A 67 2.39 9.73 -15.29
C VAL A 67 1.27 10.20 -14.35
N ALA A 68 0.19 10.74 -14.90
CA ALA A 68 -0.92 11.25 -14.11
C ALA A 68 -1.69 10.11 -13.40
N VAL A 69 -1.77 8.93 -14.02
CA VAL A 69 -2.32 7.71 -13.40
C VAL A 69 -1.38 7.20 -12.32
N LEU A 70 -0.09 7.09 -12.61
CA LEU A 70 0.95 6.70 -11.66
C LEU A 70 0.90 7.53 -10.39
N MET A 71 0.92 8.87 -10.52
CA MET A 71 0.92 9.77 -9.37
C MET A 71 -0.36 9.66 -8.54
N ARG A 72 -1.51 9.36 -9.16
CA ARG A 72 -2.77 9.10 -8.43
C ARG A 72 -2.73 7.76 -7.69
N LEU A 73 -2.16 6.72 -8.27
CA LEU A 73 -1.96 5.44 -7.59
C LEU A 73 -0.99 5.56 -6.41
N ILE A 74 0.12 6.30 -6.60
CA ILE A 74 1.08 6.61 -5.53
C ILE A 74 0.35 7.32 -4.39
N ARG A 75 -0.42 8.38 -4.67
CA ARG A 75 -1.22 9.08 -3.64
C ARG A 75 -2.07 8.12 -2.82
N LEU A 76 -2.80 7.22 -3.49
CA LEU A 76 -3.70 6.30 -2.79
C LEU A 76 -2.94 5.31 -1.91
N ILE A 77 -1.86 4.70 -2.42
CA ILE A 77 -1.04 3.77 -1.63
C ILE A 77 -0.38 4.48 -0.45
N THR A 78 0.22 5.65 -0.67
CA THR A 78 0.93 6.35 0.38
C THR A 78 -0.01 6.86 1.47
N LEU A 79 -1.19 7.38 1.10
CA LEU A 79 -2.23 7.73 2.08
C LEU A 79 -2.76 6.50 2.81
N TYR A 80 -2.98 5.39 2.11
CA TYR A 80 -3.47 4.17 2.76
C TYR A 80 -2.46 3.62 3.78
N ALA A 81 -1.19 3.52 3.41
CA ALA A 81 -0.14 3.09 4.32
C ALA A 81 0.03 4.06 5.51
N ALA A 82 0.16 5.36 5.25
CA ALA A 82 0.52 6.34 6.27
C ALA A 82 -0.64 6.72 7.20
N GLU A 83 -1.84 6.94 6.66
CA GLU A 83 -3.00 7.47 7.41
C GLU A 83 -3.97 6.36 7.86
N VAL A 84 -4.11 5.28 7.07
CA VAL A 84 -5.11 4.22 7.35
C VAL A 84 -4.51 3.05 8.10
N LEU A 85 -3.41 2.50 7.60
CA LEU A 85 -2.69 1.40 8.25
C LEU A 85 -1.78 1.89 9.38
N ARG A 86 -1.42 3.17 9.37
CA ARG A 86 -0.45 3.76 10.32
C ARG A 86 0.90 3.01 10.28
N SER A 87 1.28 2.54 9.10
CA SER A 87 2.56 1.87 8.86
C SER A 87 3.72 2.81 9.17
N SER A 88 4.90 2.22 9.45
CA SER A 88 6.14 2.97 9.61
C SER A 88 6.78 3.26 8.25
N ASP A 89 6.81 2.26 7.36
CA ASP A 89 7.55 2.35 6.10
C ASP A 89 6.76 1.72 4.95
N ILE A 90 6.96 2.29 3.76
CA ILE A 90 6.61 1.69 2.48
C ILE A 90 7.90 1.27 1.79
N CYS A 91 8.10 -0.03 1.66
CA CYS A 91 9.24 -0.62 0.97
C CYS A 91 8.88 -0.92 -0.49
N ILE A 92 9.86 -0.74 -1.40
CA ILE A 92 9.76 -1.13 -2.81
C ILE A 92 11.07 -1.80 -3.26
N ALA A 93 10.94 -2.81 -4.10
CA ALA A 93 12.06 -3.38 -4.86
C ALA A 93 11.92 -2.91 -6.32
N VAL A 94 12.81 -2.00 -6.76
CA VAL A 94 12.68 -1.35 -8.07
C VAL A 94 13.88 -1.64 -8.96
N ASN A 95 13.64 -1.69 -10.27
CA ASN A 95 14.74 -1.73 -11.22
C ASN A 95 15.61 -0.46 -11.06
N PRO A 96 16.95 -0.57 -11.00
CA PRO A 96 17.86 0.57 -10.83
C PRO A 96 17.61 1.74 -11.78
N ARG A 97 17.14 1.47 -13.01
CA ARG A 97 16.79 2.50 -14.01
C ARG A 97 15.72 3.49 -13.52
N HIS A 98 14.86 3.05 -12.59
CA HIS A 98 13.75 3.84 -12.05
C HIS A 98 14.04 4.41 -10.66
N ALA A 99 15.13 4.00 -10.01
CA ALA A 99 15.41 4.36 -8.61
C ALA A 99 15.56 5.87 -8.41
N THR A 100 16.16 6.58 -9.38
CA THR A 100 16.32 8.05 -9.33
C THR A 100 14.99 8.78 -9.19
N PHE A 101 13.92 8.31 -9.87
CA PHE A 101 12.60 8.89 -9.73
C PHE A 101 12.09 8.76 -8.29
N TYR A 102 12.13 7.56 -7.72
CA TYR A 102 11.67 7.33 -6.35
C TYR A 102 12.49 8.10 -5.31
N ARG A 103 13.81 8.19 -5.46
CA ARG A 103 14.67 8.97 -4.57
C ARG A 103 14.40 10.47 -4.66
N LYS A 104 14.46 11.04 -5.87
CA LYS A 104 14.43 12.49 -6.05
C LYS A 104 13.01 13.08 -5.99
N ALA A 105 12.03 12.41 -6.56
CA ALA A 105 10.66 12.91 -6.61
C ALA A 105 9.85 12.55 -5.36
N LEU A 106 10.11 11.37 -4.77
CA LEU A 106 9.31 10.81 -3.69
C LEU A 106 10.11 10.59 -2.40
N PHE A 107 11.36 11.05 -2.32
CA PHE A 107 12.18 10.98 -1.10
C PHE A 107 12.35 9.57 -0.52
N PHE A 108 12.27 8.54 -1.37
CA PHE A 108 12.66 7.20 -0.96
C PHE A 108 14.16 7.15 -0.65
N GLN A 109 14.53 6.40 0.38
CA GLN A 109 15.90 6.16 0.80
C GLN A 109 16.30 4.73 0.50
N ASP A 110 17.58 4.51 0.20
CA ASP A 110 18.13 3.18 0.05
C ASP A 110 18.13 2.44 1.40
N PHE A 111 17.72 1.17 1.38
CA PHE A 111 17.88 0.27 2.53
C PHE A 111 18.48 -1.10 2.14
N GLY A 112 18.51 -1.41 0.83
CA GLY A 112 19.07 -2.65 0.31
C GLY A 112 19.85 -2.41 -0.99
N ALA A 113 21.06 -2.96 -1.07
CA ALA A 113 21.92 -2.86 -2.26
C ALA A 113 21.32 -3.56 -3.49
N MET A 114 21.90 -3.33 -4.68
CA MET A 114 21.44 -3.98 -5.90
C MET A 114 21.62 -5.50 -5.80
N LYS A 115 20.56 -6.27 -6.07
CA LYS A 115 20.57 -7.74 -6.13
C LYS A 115 19.79 -8.22 -7.35
N GLN A 116 20.09 -9.42 -7.84
CA GLN A 116 19.28 -10.08 -8.87
C GLN A 116 18.02 -10.64 -8.24
N TYR A 117 16.87 -10.44 -8.88
CA TYR A 117 15.58 -10.83 -8.30
C TYR A 117 14.84 -11.83 -9.19
N ALA A 118 14.83 -13.10 -8.77
CA ALA A 118 14.22 -14.19 -9.52
C ALA A 118 12.73 -13.95 -9.85
N LYS A 119 11.99 -13.30 -8.93
CA LYS A 119 10.56 -12.98 -9.10
C LYS A 119 10.25 -12.06 -10.28
N VAL A 120 11.25 -11.35 -10.81
CA VAL A 120 11.14 -10.47 -11.97
C VAL A 120 12.06 -10.92 -13.10
N ASN A 121 12.09 -12.24 -13.37
CA ASN A 121 12.89 -12.88 -14.42
C ASN A 121 14.40 -12.63 -14.27
N GLY A 122 14.89 -12.53 -13.03
CA GLY A 122 16.30 -12.30 -12.75
C GLY A 122 16.78 -10.90 -13.11
N ALA A 123 15.89 -9.92 -13.26
CA ALA A 123 16.27 -8.53 -13.44
C ALA A 123 16.86 -7.94 -12.14
N PRO A 124 17.75 -6.93 -12.24
CA PRO A 124 18.30 -6.29 -11.05
C PRO A 124 17.24 -5.47 -10.33
N ALA A 125 17.28 -5.48 -9.01
CA ALA A 125 16.45 -4.67 -8.12
C ALA A 125 17.33 -3.96 -7.08
N VAL A 126 16.92 -2.77 -6.67
CA VAL A 126 17.44 -2.04 -5.50
C VAL A 126 16.30 -1.84 -4.50
N GLY A 127 16.59 -2.01 -3.21
CA GLY A 127 15.63 -1.89 -2.12
C GLY A 127 15.55 -0.45 -1.63
N LEU A 128 14.37 0.16 -1.77
CA LEU A 128 14.09 1.52 -1.30
C LEU A 128 12.96 1.54 -0.28
N ARG A 129 13.01 2.46 0.68
CA ARG A 129 11.96 2.69 1.68
C ARG A 129 11.52 4.14 1.74
N LEU A 130 10.27 4.36 2.12
CA LEU A 130 9.70 5.69 2.37
C LEU A 130 9.11 5.74 3.77
N ASP A 131 9.58 6.70 4.57
CA ASP A 131 9.13 6.94 5.93
C ASP A 131 7.70 7.52 5.94
N CYS A 132 6.77 6.79 6.55
CA CYS A 132 5.39 7.24 6.66
C CYS A 132 5.21 8.41 7.64
N ASP A 133 6.09 8.63 8.62
CA ASP A 133 5.99 9.81 9.50
C ASP A 133 6.25 11.11 8.73
N LEU A 134 7.20 11.07 7.80
CA LEU A 134 7.42 12.17 6.85
C LEU A 134 6.18 12.42 5.97
N LEU A 135 5.49 11.35 5.53
CA LEU A 135 4.25 11.52 4.78
C LEU A 135 3.14 12.13 5.62
N ARG A 136 2.97 11.66 6.85
CA ARG A 136 2.01 12.22 7.81
C ARG A 136 2.30 13.69 8.08
N SER A 137 3.57 14.11 8.16
CA SER A 137 3.92 15.53 8.32
C SER A 137 3.49 16.37 7.12
N PHE A 138 3.73 15.90 5.88
CA PHE A 138 3.27 16.63 4.70
C PHE A 138 1.74 16.72 4.59
N VAL A 139 1.03 15.65 4.94
CA VAL A 139 -0.45 15.66 4.98
C VAL A 139 -0.96 16.66 6.01
N ARG A 140 -0.36 16.69 7.21
CA ARG A 140 -0.70 17.66 8.26
C ARG A 140 -0.41 19.09 7.83
N ASP A 141 0.78 19.37 7.30
CA ASP A 141 1.18 20.71 6.86
C ASP A 141 0.21 21.25 5.80
N GLN A 142 -0.16 20.43 4.80
CA GLN A 142 -1.15 20.81 3.78
C GLN A 142 -2.55 21.08 4.36
N ARG A 143 -2.98 20.31 5.36
CA ARG A 143 -4.28 20.51 6.03
C ARG A 143 -4.33 21.82 6.82
N GLU A 144 -3.20 22.20 7.40
CA GLU A 144 -3.02 23.43 8.16
C GLU A 144 -2.67 24.64 7.26
N GLY A 145 -2.63 24.47 5.94
CA GLY A 145 -2.33 25.55 5.00
C GLY A 145 -0.84 25.95 4.96
N ARG A 146 0.04 25.15 5.54
CA ARG A 146 1.49 25.37 5.48
C ARG A 146 2.05 24.91 4.14
N PRO A 147 3.02 25.64 3.56
CA PRO A 147 3.62 25.25 2.30
C PRO A 147 4.44 23.96 2.47
N VAL A 148 4.32 23.04 1.51
CA VAL A 148 5.22 21.88 1.38
C VAL A 148 6.25 22.22 0.31
N ALA A 149 7.53 22.20 0.68
CA ALA A 149 8.63 22.58 -0.21
C ALA A 149 8.72 21.72 -1.49
N SER A 150 8.33 20.44 -1.41
CA SER A 150 8.29 19.56 -2.57
C SER A 150 7.03 19.80 -3.40
N GLN A 151 7.21 20.20 -4.67
CA GLN A 151 6.11 20.34 -5.63
C GLN A 151 5.35 19.02 -5.85
N VAL A 152 6.07 17.90 -5.83
CA VAL A 152 5.48 16.56 -5.96
C VAL A 152 4.56 16.28 -4.78
N TYR A 153 5.01 16.52 -3.55
CA TYR A 153 4.19 16.31 -2.36
C TYR A 153 3.07 17.34 -2.22
N GLY A 154 3.28 18.59 -2.65
CA GLY A 154 2.21 19.58 -2.77
C GLY A 154 1.11 19.15 -3.75
N PHE A 155 1.47 18.51 -4.87
CA PHE A 155 0.49 17.89 -5.76
C PHE A 155 -0.19 16.66 -5.12
N LEU A 156 0.59 15.74 -4.54
CA LEU A 156 0.07 14.51 -3.96
C LEU A 156 -0.86 14.78 -2.77
N TYR A 157 -0.58 15.77 -1.94
CA TYR A 157 -1.29 15.98 -0.68
C TYR A 157 -2.07 17.28 -0.59
N ARG A 158 -2.45 17.86 -1.73
CA ARG A 158 -3.42 18.95 -1.78
C ARG A 158 -4.67 18.57 -0.98
N LYS A 159 -5.07 19.40 -0.02
CA LYS A 159 -6.13 19.14 0.96
C LYS A 159 -7.38 18.46 0.37
N VAL A 160 -7.97 19.03 -0.67
CA VAL A 160 -9.18 18.48 -1.33
C VAL A 160 -8.98 17.07 -1.87
N GLU A 161 -7.82 16.77 -2.44
CA GLU A 161 -7.50 15.45 -2.98
C GLU A 161 -7.25 14.43 -1.88
N VAL A 162 -6.62 14.84 -0.77
CA VAL A 162 -6.40 14.00 0.42
C VAL A 162 -7.72 13.63 1.06
N ASP A 163 -8.58 14.61 1.34
CA ASP A 163 -9.85 14.36 2.03
C ASP A 163 -10.74 13.46 1.17
N ARG A 164 -10.84 13.71 -0.13
CA ARG A 164 -11.55 12.83 -1.08
C ARG A 164 -10.99 11.40 -1.08
N ALA A 165 -9.66 11.27 -1.15
CA ALA A 165 -9.00 9.97 -1.16
C ALA A 165 -9.25 9.21 0.16
N LEU A 166 -9.03 9.84 1.31
CA LEU A 166 -9.22 9.22 2.62
C LEU A 166 -10.67 8.83 2.88
N SER A 167 -11.64 9.69 2.55
CA SER A 167 -13.06 9.33 2.67
C SER A 167 -13.40 8.09 1.85
N ARG A 168 -12.86 7.97 0.62
CA ARG A 168 -13.04 6.76 -0.19
C ARG A 168 -12.36 5.54 0.42
N LEU A 169 -11.10 5.67 0.84
CA LEU A 169 -10.34 4.58 1.45
C LEU A 169 -11.01 4.04 2.71
N MET A 170 -11.59 4.92 3.55
CA MET A 170 -12.33 4.51 4.73
C MET A 170 -13.58 3.72 4.39
N ARG A 171 -14.35 4.15 3.37
CA ARG A 171 -15.52 3.40 2.91
C ARG A 171 -15.16 2.04 2.32
N ASP A 172 -14.08 1.98 1.55
CA ASP A 172 -13.65 0.75 0.89
C ASP A 172 -12.86 -0.19 1.82
N ARG A 173 -12.43 0.27 3.01
CA ARG A 173 -11.67 -0.54 3.99
C ARG A 173 -12.42 -1.80 4.43
N THR A 174 -13.75 -1.73 4.49
CA THR A 174 -14.63 -2.84 4.88
C THR A 174 -14.81 -3.89 3.78
N ARG A 175 -14.42 -3.57 2.53
CA ARG A 175 -14.42 -4.54 1.42
C ARG A 175 -13.21 -5.46 1.58
N VAL A 176 -13.40 -6.51 2.38
CA VAL A 176 -12.38 -7.52 2.65
C VAL A 176 -12.55 -8.72 1.72
N PHE A 177 -11.44 -9.37 1.41
CA PHE A 177 -11.46 -10.60 0.62
C PHE A 177 -12.02 -11.71 1.51
N GLN A 178 -13.21 -12.21 1.18
CA GLN A 178 -13.91 -13.23 1.95
C GLN A 178 -13.27 -14.63 1.79
N PRO A 179 -13.44 -15.53 2.76
CA PRO A 179 -12.92 -16.91 2.69
C PRO A 179 -13.37 -17.69 1.44
N GLU A 180 -14.57 -17.43 0.93
CA GLU A 180 -15.11 -18.10 -0.27
C GLU A 180 -14.32 -17.70 -1.52
N HIS A 181 -13.91 -16.43 -1.62
CA HIS A 181 -13.04 -15.98 -2.70
C HIS A 181 -11.67 -16.68 -2.63
N PHE A 182 -11.17 -16.99 -1.43
CA PHE A 182 -9.91 -17.70 -1.30
C PHE A 182 -10.00 -19.10 -1.91
N SER A 183 -11.06 -19.81 -1.56
CA SER A 183 -11.34 -21.14 -2.11
C SER A 183 -11.49 -21.09 -3.63
N TYR A 184 -12.17 -20.08 -4.18
CA TYR A 184 -12.35 -19.92 -5.62
C TYR A 184 -11.05 -19.62 -6.37
N PHE A 185 -10.20 -18.70 -5.86
CA PHE A 185 -9.03 -18.22 -6.61
C PHE A 185 -7.74 -18.98 -6.32
N PHE A 186 -7.60 -19.60 -5.15
CA PHE A 186 -6.29 -20.06 -4.66
C PHE A 186 -6.24 -21.52 -4.20
N SER A 187 -7.36 -22.23 -4.12
CA SER A 187 -7.39 -23.62 -3.61
C SER A 187 -6.55 -24.60 -4.42
N GLU A 188 -6.42 -24.38 -5.73
CA GLU A 188 -5.63 -25.22 -6.64
C GLU A 188 -4.28 -24.56 -7.01
N HIS A 189 -3.98 -23.39 -6.47
CA HIS A 189 -2.75 -22.67 -6.81
C HIS A 189 -1.54 -23.38 -6.18
N GLU A 190 -0.46 -23.54 -6.94
CA GLU A 190 0.77 -24.24 -6.50
C GLU A 190 1.24 -23.74 -5.12
N ALA A 191 1.42 -22.42 -4.98
CA ALA A 191 1.80 -21.78 -3.71
C ALA A 191 0.92 -22.16 -2.50
N TRP A 192 -0.37 -22.47 -2.69
CA TRP A 192 -1.21 -22.99 -1.61
C TRP A 192 -0.95 -24.48 -1.40
N THR A 193 -0.93 -25.28 -2.46
CA THR A 193 -0.74 -26.73 -2.35
C THR A 193 0.57 -27.10 -1.63
N THR A 194 1.66 -26.38 -1.93
CA THR A 194 3.00 -26.61 -1.37
C THR A 194 3.30 -25.85 -0.08
N ALA A 195 2.40 -24.97 0.39
CA ALA A 195 2.64 -24.20 1.62
C ALA A 195 2.72 -25.10 2.86
N ALA A 196 3.57 -24.70 3.81
CA ALA A 196 3.70 -25.37 5.10
C ALA A 196 2.36 -25.36 5.86
N PRO A 197 2.06 -26.39 6.69
CA PRO A 197 0.84 -26.42 7.49
C PRO A 197 0.62 -25.17 8.35
N GLU A 198 1.71 -24.63 8.91
CA GLU A 198 1.71 -23.42 9.74
C GLU A 198 1.30 -22.18 8.94
N ASP A 199 1.84 -22.00 7.72
CA ASP A 199 1.47 -20.89 6.83
C ASP A 199 0.00 -20.98 6.40
N LYS A 200 -0.47 -22.20 6.11
CA LYS A 200 -1.88 -22.45 5.77
C LYS A 200 -2.80 -22.07 6.94
N ALA A 201 -2.45 -22.48 8.16
CA ALA A 201 -3.20 -22.17 9.37
C ALA A 201 -3.24 -20.65 9.62
N PHE A 202 -2.08 -19.98 9.57
CA PHE A 202 -1.98 -18.53 9.72
C PHE A 202 -2.86 -17.77 8.70
N LEU A 203 -2.84 -18.21 7.44
CA LEU A 203 -3.62 -17.58 6.38
C LEU A 203 -5.12 -17.74 6.62
N MET A 204 -5.58 -18.95 6.96
CA MET A 204 -6.99 -19.21 7.23
C MET A 204 -7.49 -18.46 8.47
N GLU A 205 -6.68 -18.40 9.54
CA GLU A 205 -6.99 -17.59 10.71
C GLU A 205 -7.08 -16.09 10.38
N SER A 206 -6.18 -15.60 9.53
CA SER A 206 -6.20 -14.21 9.05
C SER A 206 -7.49 -13.89 8.29
N TYR A 207 -7.97 -14.81 7.47
CA TYR A 207 -9.24 -14.66 6.74
C TYR A 207 -10.45 -14.65 7.70
N GLN A 208 -10.47 -15.53 8.70
CA GLN A 208 -11.54 -15.60 9.70
C GLN A 208 -11.59 -14.33 10.56
N LYS A 209 -10.44 -13.86 11.05
CA LYS A 209 -10.34 -12.60 11.82
C LYS A 209 -10.87 -11.40 11.06
N LEU A 210 -10.53 -11.27 9.77
CA LEU A 210 -11.06 -10.16 8.96
C LEU A 210 -12.56 -10.29 8.68
N ALA A 211 -13.08 -11.50 8.50
CA ALA A 211 -14.51 -11.73 8.33
C ALA A 211 -15.31 -11.35 9.61
N SER A 212 -14.78 -11.66 10.80
CA SER A 212 -15.42 -11.29 12.07
C SER A 212 -15.40 -9.77 12.34
N TYR A 213 -14.38 -9.05 11.88
CA TYR A 213 -14.40 -7.58 11.90
C TYR A 213 -15.44 -6.98 10.93
N GLY A 214 -15.82 -7.68 9.87
CA GLY A 214 -16.88 -7.26 8.95
C GLY A 214 -18.29 -7.45 9.52
N THR A 215 -18.48 -8.37 10.47
CA THR A 215 -19.78 -8.69 11.08
C THR A 215 -20.01 -8.04 12.44
N GLN A 216 -18.96 -7.69 13.18
CA GLN A 216 -19.09 -7.12 14.54
C GLN A 216 -18.94 -5.59 14.61
N ASN A 217 -18.78 -4.86 13.50
CA ASN A 217 -18.30 -3.48 13.57
C ASN A 217 -19.20 -2.40 12.94
N ASP A 218 -20.20 -2.00 13.74
CA ASP A 218 -20.61 -0.60 13.93
C ASP A 218 -19.58 0.22 14.76
N GLY A 219 -18.44 -0.36 15.17
CA GLY A 219 -17.44 0.23 16.08
C GLY A 219 -16.04 0.44 15.48
N PRO A 220 -15.90 1.19 14.38
CA PRO A 220 -14.97 2.33 14.39
C PRO A 220 -15.53 3.54 13.65
N ILE A 221 -16.78 3.43 13.17
CA ILE A 221 -17.55 4.52 12.57
C ILE A 221 -17.71 5.64 13.62
N ALA A 222 -17.86 5.32 14.91
CA ALA A 222 -17.93 6.31 15.98
C ALA A 222 -16.65 7.18 16.13
N ASN A 223 -15.45 6.64 15.85
CA ASN A 223 -14.21 7.41 15.95
C ASN A 223 -13.93 8.25 14.68
N ALA A 224 -14.29 7.75 13.50
CA ALA A 224 -14.19 8.51 12.25
C ALA A 224 -15.28 9.60 12.14
N ILE A 225 -16.51 9.31 12.58
CA ILE A 225 -17.58 10.31 12.73
C ILE A 225 -17.25 11.29 13.86
N GLY A 226 -16.66 10.82 14.96
CA GLY A 226 -16.16 11.69 16.04
C GLY A 226 -14.99 12.60 15.62
N TYR A 227 -14.21 12.20 14.61
CA TYR A 227 -13.16 13.01 14.00
C TYR A 227 -13.75 13.99 12.96
N ALA A 228 -14.66 13.52 12.08
CA ALA A 228 -15.33 14.35 11.09
C ALA A 228 -16.25 15.44 11.70
N ARG A 229 -16.98 15.11 12.78
CA ARG A 229 -17.79 16.08 13.55
C ARG A 229 -16.93 17.13 14.27
N ARG A 230 -15.77 16.74 14.81
CA ARG A 230 -14.81 17.69 15.41
C ARG A 230 -14.18 18.64 14.39
N MET A 231 -14.19 18.30 13.10
CA MET A 231 -13.65 19.12 12.01
C MET A 231 -14.70 19.91 11.22
N GLY A 232 -15.98 19.92 11.65
CA GLY A 232 -17.03 20.73 11.01
C GLY A 232 -17.39 20.30 9.58
N LEU A 233 -17.00 19.10 9.16
CA LEU A 233 -17.33 18.57 7.84
C LEU A 233 -18.73 17.97 7.90
N ALA A 234 -19.73 18.71 7.45
CA ALA A 234 -21.08 18.19 7.24
C ALA A 234 -21.03 17.13 6.13
N LEU A 235 -21.36 15.89 6.49
CA LEU A 235 -21.57 14.81 5.52
C LEU A 235 -22.96 15.01 4.91
N THR A 236 -22.99 15.40 3.63
CA THR A 236 -24.13 15.18 2.71
C THR A 236 -23.71 14.15 1.68
#